data_AF-A0AAU1U1R8-F1
#
_entry.id   AF-A0AAU1U1R8-F1
#
_cell.length_a   1.000
_cell.length_b   1.000
_cell.length_c   1.000
_cell.angle_alpha   90.00
_cell.angle_beta   90.00
_cell.angle_gamma   90.00
#
_symmetry.space_group_name_H-M   'P 1'
#
loop_
_entity.id
_entity.type
_entity.pdbx_description
1 polymer ?
#
loop_
_entity_poly.entity_id
_entity_poly.type
_entity_poly.pdbx_seq_one_letter_code
_entity_poly.pdbx_strand_id
1 'polypeptide(L)'
;MHLTPRELERIQLFTVAELARRRRARGRKLNAPEAIALICDEVLEAAWDGLTLDEVIAAGRKVLTEDDVMDGVPQMVTTIQVEALFPSGTSLVAIDHPIPTVGGSGEPGPGAVRTAPDPVLINTGRLRSRLTVRNNGDRTVYLSSHYPLAEANAALELDREAAAGMRLDIPAGTALSFEPGAVREVDVVTARHEEAS
;
A
#
# COMPACT_ATOMS: atom_id res chain seq x y z
N MET A 1 27.04 -12.18 27.11
CA MET A 1 26.26 -12.60 25.92
C MET A 1 26.92 -11.98 24.70
N HIS A 2 26.93 -12.67 23.56
CA HIS A 2 27.40 -12.12 22.29
C HIS A 2 26.18 -11.72 21.45
N LEU A 3 25.62 -10.55 21.78
CA LEU A 3 24.42 -10.03 21.10
C LEU A 3 24.78 -9.50 19.72
N THR A 4 23.99 -9.88 18.74
CA THR A 4 24.01 -9.33 17.39
C THR A 4 23.42 -7.90 17.38
N PRO A 5 23.74 -7.07 16.38
CA PRO A 5 23.11 -5.75 16.22
C PRO A 5 21.58 -5.80 16.22
N ARG A 6 20.99 -6.81 15.57
CA ARG A 6 19.54 -7.04 15.55
C ARG A 6 18.95 -7.30 16.93
N GLU A 7 19.64 -8.11 17.75
CA GLU A 7 19.20 -8.36 19.12
C GLU A 7 19.32 -7.11 20.01
N LEU A 8 20.33 -6.26 19.77
CA LEU A 8 20.45 -4.96 20.43
C LEU A 8 19.32 -4.01 20.04
N GLU A 9 18.94 -3.95 18.76
CA GLU A 9 17.79 -3.18 18.27
C GLU A 9 16.48 -3.67 18.90
N ARG A 10 16.27 -4.98 19.04
CA ARG A 10 15.11 -5.55 19.75
C ARG A 10 15.05 -5.09 21.20
N ILE A 11 16.19 -5.05 21.90
CA ILE A 11 16.26 -4.55 23.29
C ILE A 11 15.92 -3.06 23.36
N GLN A 12 16.37 -2.25 22.39
CA GLN A 12 16.02 -0.84 22.32
C GLN A 12 14.52 -0.64 22.11
N LEU A 13 13.92 -1.41 21.19
CA LEU A 13 12.47 -1.38 20.94
C LEU A 13 11.69 -1.73 22.20
N PHE A 14 12.05 -2.83 22.87
CA PHE A 14 11.47 -3.23 24.16
C PHE A 14 11.57 -2.09 25.20
N THR A 15 12.71 -1.40 25.27
CA THR A 15 12.90 -0.29 26.22
C THR A 15 11.93 0.86 25.96
N VAL A 16 11.65 1.19 24.70
CA VAL A 16 10.65 2.21 24.34
C VAL A 16 9.24 1.72 24.64
N ALA A 17 8.93 0.45 24.36
CA ALA A 17 7.63 -0.16 24.68
C ALA A 17 7.36 -0.13 26.19
N GLU A 18 8.34 -0.46 27.03
CA GLU A 18 8.24 -0.38 28.48
C GLU A 18 8.02 1.05 28.98
N LEU A 19 8.71 2.03 28.37
CA LEU A 19 8.47 3.44 28.66
C LEU A 19 7.03 3.84 28.31
N ALA A 20 6.52 3.38 27.17
CA ALA A 20 5.14 3.60 26.73
C ALA A 20 4.13 2.96 27.71
N ARG A 21 4.30 1.69 28.10
CA ARG A 21 3.46 1.00 29.11
C ARG A 21 3.37 1.81 30.41
N ARG A 22 4.51 2.28 30.93
CA ARG A 22 4.57 3.09 32.16
C ARG A 22 3.90 4.46 32.04
N ARG A 23 3.88 5.05 30.84
CA ARG A 23 3.17 6.31 30.57
C ARG A 23 1.67 6.07 30.46
N ARG A 24 1.24 5.07 29.69
CA ARG A 24 -0.16 4.66 29.56
C ARG A 24 -0.79 4.26 30.90
N ALA A 25 -0.07 3.48 31.73
CA ALA A 25 -0.52 3.10 33.07
C ALA A 25 -0.78 4.29 34.01
N ARG A 26 -0.21 5.48 33.72
CA ARG A 26 -0.47 6.73 34.44
C ARG A 26 -1.53 7.60 33.75
N GLY A 27 -2.31 7.02 32.84
CA GLY A 27 -3.36 7.71 32.08
C GLY A 27 -2.83 8.71 31.05
N ARG A 28 -1.60 8.52 30.54
CA ARG A 28 -1.06 9.37 29.46
C ARG A 28 -1.41 8.77 28.10
N LYS A 29 -1.90 9.63 27.21
CA LYS A 29 -2.01 9.34 25.77
C LYS A 29 -0.63 9.19 25.14
N LEU A 30 -0.45 8.16 24.33
CA LEU A 30 0.82 7.84 23.67
C LEU A 30 1.02 8.66 22.40
N ASN A 31 2.25 9.06 22.12
CA ASN A 31 2.64 9.62 20.83
C ASN A 31 2.96 8.52 19.80
N ALA A 32 3.27 8.89 18.56
CA ALA A 32 3.52 7.92 17.49
C ALA A 32 4.67 6.94 17.78
N PRO A 33 5.90 7.35 18.17
CA PRO A 33 6.96 6.42 18.52
C PRO A 33 6.60 5.43 19.64
N GLU A 34 5.88 5.89 20.66
CA GLU A 34 5.43 5.05 21.77
C GLU A 34 4.39 4.02 21.35
N ALA A 35 3.41 4.45 20.53
CA ALA A 35 2.39 3.57 20.00
C ALA A 35 3.02 2.49 19.10
N ILE A 36 3.93 2.89 18.20
CA ILE A 36 4.67 1.98 17.31
C ILE A 36 5.45 0.96 18.14
N ALA A 37 6.26 1.41 19.10
CA ALA A 37 7.07 0.51 19.91
C ALA A 37 6.21 -0.50 20.69
N LEU A 38 5.11 -0.04 21.28
CA LEU A 38 4.22 -0.91 22.06
C LEU A 38 3.53 -1.97 21.20
N ILE A 39 3.06 -1.60 20.01
CA ILE A 39 2.43 -2.54 19.07
C ILE A 39 3.48 -3.53 18.52
N CYS A 40 4.67 -3.06 18.16
CA CYS A 40 5.76 -3.93 17.71
C CYS A 40 6.16 -4.93 18.78
N ASP A 41 6.25 -4.52 20.04
CA ASP A 41 6.60 -5.40 21.14
C ASP A 41 5.56 -6.51 21.32
N GLU A 42 4.26 -6.18 21.27
CA GLU A 42 3.19 -7.19 21.28
C GLU A 42 3.33 -8.18 20.11
N VAL A 43 3.58 -7.68 18.90
CA VAL A 43 3.76 -8.52 17.70
C VAL A 43 4.93 -9.49 17.89
N LEU A 44 6.04 -9.02 18.44
CA LEU A 44 7.23 -9.83 18.67
C LEU A 44 7.01 -10.92 19.71
N GLU A 45 6.26 -10.63 20.78
CA GLU A 45 5.94 -11.61 21.83
C GLU A 45 4.86 -12.60 21.36
N ALA A 46 3.83 -12.13 20.66
CA ALA A 46 2.81 -13.01 20.07
C ALA A 46 3.42 -14.00 19.05
N ALA A 47 4.37 -13.55 18.23
CA ALA A 47 5.10 -14.43 17.32
C ALA A 47 6.00 -15.42 18.08
N TRP A 48 6.64 -14.96 19.16
CA TRP A 48 7.48 -15.79 20.04
C TRP A 48 6.66 -16.91 20.72
N ASP A 49 5.43 -16.60 21.11
CA ASP A 49 4.46 -17.54 21.68
C ASP A 49 3.90 -18.54 20.65
N GLY A 50 4.29 -18.41 19.38
CA GLY A 50 3.98 -19.36 18.32
C GLY A 50 2.60 -19.17 17.69
N LEU A 51 1.98 -18.00 17.86
CA LEU A 51 0.75 -17.65 17.16
C LEU A 51 0.96 -17.61 15.64
N THR A 52 -0.11 -17.84 14.89
CA THR A 52 -0.10 -17.70 13.43
C THR A 52 0.06 -16.25 13.01
N LEU A 53 0.50 -15.99 11.77
CA LEU A 53 0.66 -14.63 11.25
C LEU A 53 -0.62 -13.79 11.40
N ASP A 54 -1.78 -14.35 11.08
CA ASP A 54 -3.07 -13.67 11.17
C ASP A 54 -3.43 -13.33 12.63
N GLU A 55 -3.14 -14.25 13.57
CA GLU A 55 -3.35 -14.03 15.00
C GLU A 55 -2.41 -12.97 15.56
N VAL A 56 -1.15 -12.95 15.14
CA VAL A 56 -0.16 -11.92 15.52
C VAL A 56 -0.60 -10.54 15.02
N ILE A 57 -1.04 -10.44 13.76
CA ILE A 57 -1.60 -9.18 13.22
C ILE A 57 -2.83 -8.74 14.02
N ALA A 58 -3.71 -9.68 14.35
CA ALA A 58 -4.90 -9.41 15.14
C ALA A 58 -4.57 -8.99 16.59
N ALA A 59 -3.52 -9.55 17.19
CA ALA A 59 -3.03 -9.16 18.50
C ALA A 59 -2.51 -7.71 18.48
N GLY A 60 -1.64 -7.38 17.52
CA GLY A 60 -1.11 -6.02 17.36
C GLY A 60 -2.19 -4.95 17.20
N ARG A 61 -3.28 -5.24 16.46
CA ARG A 61 -4.43 -4.33 16.30
C ARG A 61 -5.27 -4.12 17.56
N LYS A 62 -5.16 -4.99 18.56
CA LYS A 62 -5.93 -4.90 19.82
C LYS A 62 -5.17 -4.15 20.91
N VAL A 63 -3.91 -3.80 20.70
CA VAL A 63 -3.03 -3.21 21.72
C VAL A 63 -3.50 -1.82 22.13
N LEU A 64 -3.93 -1.01 21.16
CA LEU A 64 -4.29 0.39 21.34
C LEU A 64 -5.59 0.73 20.64
N THR A 65 -6.39 1.57 21.30
CA THR A 65 -7.51 2.26 20.69
C THR A 65 -7.16 3.73 20.45
N GLU A 66 -8.04 4.45 19.75
CA GLU A 66 -7.93 5.89 19.54
C GLU A 66 -7.83 6.69 20.86
N ASP A 67 -8.47 6.23 21.93
CA ASP A 67 -8.42 6.88 23.24
C ASP A 67 -7.07 6.74 23.94
N ASP A 68 -6.27 5.72 23.60
CA ASP A 68 -4.96 5.48 24.19
C ASP A 68 -3.87 6.41 23.63
N VAL A 69 -4.14 7.09 22.52
CA VAL A 69 -3.14 7.85 21.76
C VAL A 69 -3.49 9.33 21.64
N MET A 70 -2.46 10.13 21.36
CA MET A 70 -2.62 11.56 21.09
C MET A 70 -3.37 11.77 19.77
N ASP A 71 -4.06 12.90 19.67
CA ASP A 71 -4.82 13.26 18.48
C ASP A 71 -3.90 13.29 17.24
N GLY A 72 -4.37 12.73 16.13
CA GLY A 72 -3.60 12.62 14.88
C GLY A 72 -2.68 11.40 14.79
N VAL A 73 -2.41 10.69 15.89
CA VAL A 73 -1.53 9.50 15.86
C VAL A 73 -2.09 8.37 14.98
N PRO A 74 -3.40 8.01 15.02
CA PRO A 74 -3.94 6.98 14.13
C PRO A 74 -3.77 7.31 12.64
N GLN A 75 -3.84 8.59 12.28
CA GLN A 75 -3.66 9.06 10.90
C GLN A 75 -2.19 9.10 10.48
N MET A 76 -1.27 9.29 11.43
CA MET A 76 0.18 9.26 11.17
C MET A 76 0.74 7.84 11.08
N VAL A 77 0.27 6.93 11.94
CA VAL A 77 0.75 5.55 12.02
C VAL A 77 -0.14 4.66 11.15
N THR A 78 0.03 4.77 9.83
CA THR A 78 -0.82 4.05 8.86
C THR A 78 -0.41 2.59 8.68
N THR A 79 0.88 2.30 8.81
CA THR A 79 1.40 0.93 8.68
C THR A 79 2.57 0.77 9.66
N ILE A 80 2.58 -0.36 10.37
CA ILE A 80 3.73 -0.81 11.17
C ILE A 80 4.29 -2.06 10.50
N GLN A 81 5.62 -2.12 10.39
CA GLN A 81 6.35 -3.27 9.87
C GLN A 81 7.44 -3.68 10.86
N VAL A 82 7.44 -4.95 11.25
CA VAL A 82 8.44 -5.51 12.15
C VAL A 82 8.76 -6.94 11.77
N GLU A 83 10.04 -7.30 11.73
CA GLU A 83 10.45 -8.67 11.52
C GLU A 83 10.38 -9.46 12.83
N ALA A 84 9.47 -10.44 12.89
CA ALA A 84 9.25 -11.27 14.06
C ALA A 84 9.81 -12.69 13.83
N LEU A 85 10.28 -13.31 14.92
CA LEU A 85 10.76 -14.68 14.91
C LEU A 85 9.60 -15.61 15.29
N PHE A 86 9.16 -16.41 14.32
CA PHE A 86 8.17 -17.48 14.50
C PHE A 86 8.87 -18.84 14.68
N PRO A 87 8.16 -19.89 15.10
CA PRO A 87 8.68 -21.26 15.10
C PRO A 87 9.18 -21.74 13.73
N SER A 88 8.61 -21.21 12.64
CA SER A 88 9.02 -21.49 11.25
C SER A 88 10.18 -20.64 10.75
N GLY A 89 10.70 -19.71 11.56
CA GLY A 89 11.75 -18.77 11.19
C GLY A 89 11.28 -17.31 11.21
N THR A 90 12.13 -16.41 10.74
CA THR A 90 11.83 -14.97 10.72
C THR A 90 10.88 -14.61 9.58
N SER A 91 9.90 -13.75 9.85
CA SER A 91 8.98 -13.21 8.84
C SER A 91 8.64 -11.76 9.12
N LEU A 92 8.41 -10.99 8.05
CA LEU A 92 7.93 -9.61 8.16
C LEU A 92 6.44 -9.62 8.52
N VAL A 93 6.10 -9.01 9.64
CA VAL A 93 4.71 -8.73 10.01
C VAL A 93 4.42 -7.28 9.63
N ALA A 94 3.40 -7.08 8.81
CA ALA A 94 2.90 -5.77 8.43
C ALA A 94 1.45 -5.60 8.93
N ILE A 95 1.21 -4.54 9.71
CA ILE A 95 -0.12 -4.21 10.21
C ILE A 95 -0.52 -2.87 9.61
N ASP A 96 -1.48 -2.90 8.70
CA ASP A 96 -2.15 -1.71 8.19
C ASP A 96 -3.21 -1.22 9.18
N HIS A 97 -3.27 0.10 9.33
CA HIS A 97 -4.10 0.83 10.29
C HIS A 97 -4.11 0.15 11.67
N PRO A 98 -2.93 0.06 12.32
CA PRO A 98 -2.76 -0.69 13.55
C PRO A 98 -3.55 -0.12 14.75
N ILE A 99 -3.97 1.15 14.67
CA ILE A 99 -4.85 1.80 15.64
C ILE A 99 -6.19 2.05 14.96
N PRO A 100 -7.25 1.28 15.27
CA PRO A 100 -8.57 1.46 14.65
C PRO A 100 -9.19 2.82 15.01
N THR A 101 -9.79 3.49 14.03
CA THR A 101 -10.54 4.75 14.22
C THR A 101 -12.03 4.54 13.99
N VAL A 102 -12.88 5.23 14.76
CA VAL A 102 -14.35 5.10 14.67
C VAL A 102 -14.92 5.78 13.42
N GLY A 103 -14.26 6.83 12.91
CA GLY A 103 -14.68 7.62 11.74
C GLY A 103 -14.14 7.14 10.38
N GLY A 104 -13.37 6.04 10.34
CA GLY A 104 -12.64 5.61 9.16
C GLY A 104 -11.41 6.48 8.86
N SER A 105 -10.66 6.15 7.80
CA SER A 105 -9.41 6.83 7.41
C SER A 105 -9.60 8.23 6.80
N GLY A 106 -10.84 8.74 6.76
CA GLY A 106 -11.20 10.01 6.11
C GLY A 106 -11.05 11.25 6.98
N GLU A 107 -10.78 11.11 8.28
CA GLU A 107 -10.56 12.27 9.15
C GLU A 107 -9.19 12.91 8.89
N PRO A 108 -9.14 14.25 8.70
CA PRO A 108 -7.90 14.93 8.36
C PRO A 108 -6.93 14.95 9.54
N GLY A 109 -5.86 14.16 9.43
CA GLY A 109 -4.73 14.16 10.36
C GLY A 109 -3.61 15.13 9.99
N PRO A 110 -2.51 15.14 10.76
CA PRO A 110 -1.30 15.87 10.40
C PRO A 110 -0.81 15.52 8.99
N GLY A 111 -0.55 16.53 8.17
CA GLY A 111 -0.13 16.34 6.78
C GLY A 111 -1.26 16.04 5.78
N ALA A 112 -2.54 16.11 6.20
CA ALA A 112 -3.67 15.92 5.30
C ALA A 112 -3.65 16.90 4.11
N VAL A 113 -3.84 16.36 2.90
CA VAL A 113 -3.91 17.13 1.66
C VAL A 113 -5.36 17.57 1.44
N ARG A 114 -5.55 18.89 1.23
CA ARG A 114 -6.84 19.46 0.84
C ARG A 114 -6.88 19.57 -0.68
N THR A 115 -7.78 18.82 -1.31
CA THR A 115 -7.95 18.85 -2.76
C THR A 115 -9.15 19.73 -3.15
N ALA A 116 -9.10 20.29 -4.36
CA ALA A 116 -10.31 20.81 -4.99
C ALA A 116 -11.31 19.65 -5.23
N PRO A 117 -12.63 19.92 -5.26
CA PRO A 117 -13.63 18.89 -5.52
C PRO A 117 -13.63 18.41 -6.97
N ASP A 118 -13.13 19.25 -7.90
CA ASP A 118 -13.20 18.97 -9.33
C ASP A 118 -12.13 17.97 -9.77
N PRO A 119 -12.49 16.98 -10.61
CA PRO A 119 -11.54 16.02 -11.14
C PRO A 119 -10.56 16.68 -12.11
N VAL A 120 -9.31 16.20 -12.10
CA VAL A 120 -8.28 16.63 -13.06
C VAL A 120 -8.46 15.86 -14.37
N LEU A 121 -8.73 16.58 -15.46
CA LEU A 121 -8.77 15.99 -16.80
C LEU A 121 -7.35 15.63 -17.25
N ILE A 122 -7.12 14.36 -17.57
CA ILE A 122 -5.85 13.85 -18.09
C ILE A 122 -5.86 13.81 -19.62
N ASN A 123 -4.69 13.86 -20.25
CA ASN A 123 -4.51 13.67 -21.69
C ASN A 123 -5.41 14.59 -22.55
N THR A 124 -5.58 15.85 -22.13
CA THR A 124 -6.33 16.85 -22.89
C THR A 124 -5.59 17.20 -24.18
N GLY A 125 -6.32 17.55 -25.24
CA GLY A 125 -5.75 17.91 -26.55
C GLY A 125 -5.18 16.74 -27.37
N ARG A 126 -5.18 15.51 -26.85
CA ARG A 126 -4.71 14.33 -27.59
C ARG A 126 -5.84 13.65 -28.35
N LEU A 127 -5.52 13.09 -29.51
CA LEU A 127 -6.47 12.26 -30.26
C LEU A 127 -6.75 10.99 -29.47
N ARG A 128 -8.04 10.65 -29.36
CA ARG A 128 -8.53 9.49 -28.64
C ARG A 128 -9.24 8.54 -29.59
N SER A 129 -9.09 7.26 -29.34
CA SER A 129 -9.89 6.22 -29.98
C SER A 129 -10.12 5.09 -28.97
N ARG A 130 -10.86 4.08 -29.40
CA ARG A 130 -11.13 2.89 -28.60
C ARG A 130 -10.69 1.66 -29.36
N LEU A 131 -10.05 0.74 -28.66
CA LEU A 131 -9.59 -0.52 -29.22
C LEU A 131 -10.10 -1.69 -28.39
N THR A 132 -10.48 -2.76 -29.07
CA THR A 132 -10.79 -4.03 -28.42
C THR A 132 -9.49 -4.81 -28.27
N VAL A 133 -9.20 -5.21 -27.04
CA VAL A 133 -8.02 -6.03 -26.69
C VAL A 133 -8.51 -7.32 -26.07
N ARG A 134 -8.07 -8.44 -26.64
CA ARG A 134 -8.35 -9.79 -26.15
C ARG A 134 -7.07 -10.48 -25.73
N ASN A 135 -7.04 -11.13 -24.57
CA ASN A 135 -5.91 -11.97 -24.19
C ASN A 135 -6.16 -13.43 -24.61
N ASN A 136 -5.40 -13.91 -25.58
CA ASN A 136 -5.42 -15.29 -26.07
C ASN A 136 -4.39 -16.19 -25.38
N GLY A 137 -3.59 -15.64 -24.46
CA GLY A 137 -2.63 -16.39 -23.66
C GLY A 137 -3.26 -17.15 -22.50
N ASP A 138 -2.42 -17.94 -21.84
CA ASP A 138 -2.73 -18.72 -20.63
C ASP A 138 -2.37 -17.98 -19.33
N ARG A 139 -1.84 -16.75 -19.44
CA ARG A 139 -1.39 -15.92 -18.32
C ARG A 139 -1.97 -14.52 -18.41
N THR A 140 -2.17 -13.89 -17.26
CA THR A 140 -2.54 -12.48 -17.15
C THR A 140 -1.46 -11.59 -17.77
N VAL A 141 -1.87 -10.64 -18.60
CA VAL A 141 -0.98 -9.61 -19.16
C VAL A 141 -1.30 -8.26 -18.52
N TYR A 142 -0.28 -7.56 -18.05
CA TYR A 142 -0.39 -6.20 -17.54
C TYR A 142 0.16 -5.22 -18.57
N LEU A 143 -0.61 -4.17 -18.87
CA LEU A 143 -0.21 -3.13 -19.79
C LEU A 143 -0.21 -1.77 -19.11
N SER A 144 0.95 -1.12 -19.04
CA SER A 144 1.10 0.17 -18.36
C SER A 144 0.67 1.35 -19.22
N SER A 145 0.31 2.46 -18.56
CA SER A 145 -0.20 3.70 -19.15
C SER A 145 0.60 4.25 -20.35
N HIS A 146 1.91 4.03 -20.39
CA HIS A 146 2.82 4.61 -21.38
C HIS A 146 3.51 3.56 -22.28
N TYR A 147 3.11 2.30 -22.18
CA TYR A 147 3.65 1.27 -23.05
C TYR A 147 3.10 1.45 -24.49
N PRO A 148 3.94 1.35 -25.53
CA PRO A 148 3.48 1.41 -26.93
C PRO A 148 2.52 0.26 -27.23
N LEU A 149 1.25 0.57 -27.50
CA LEU A 149 0.20 -0.45 -27.57
C LEU A 149 0.41 -1.41 -28.74
N ALA A 150 0.94 -0.93 -29.87
CA ALA A 150 1.30 -1.78 -31.02
C ALA A 150 2.40 -2.81 -30.69
N GLU A 151 3.25 -2.56 -29.69
CA GLU A 151 4.34 -3.45 -29.27
C GLU A 151 3.93 -4.36 -28.09
N ALA A 152 2.67 -4.29 -27.63
CA ALA A 152 2.20 -5.08 -26.50
C ALA A 152 2.36 -6.58 -26.75
N ASN A 153 2.38 -7.38 -25.68
CA ASN A 153 2.57 -8.83 -25.73
C ASN A 153 1.77 -9.48 -26.88
N ALA A 154 2.40 -10.36 -27.66
CA ALA A 154 1.78 -11.03 -28.80
C ALA A 154 0.55 -11.89 -28.43
N ALA A 155 0.42 -12.29 -27.16
CA ALA A 155 -0.77 -12.95 -26.63
C ALA A 155 -2.01 -12.03 -26.61
N LEU A 156 -1.82 -10.71 -26.66
CA LEU A 156 -2.90 -9.76 -26.81
C LEU A 156 -3.25 -9.61 -28.30
N GLU A 157 -4.47 -10.02 -28.65
CA GLU A 157 -5.11 -9.78 -29.93
C GLU A 157 -5.76 -8.39 -29.91
N LEU A 158 -5.29 -7.51 -30.78
CA LEU A 158 -5.82 -6.17 -31.02
C LEU A 158 -5.42 -5.72 -32.44
N ASP A 159 -6.06 -4.66 -32.93
CA ASP A 159 -5.65 -4.01 -34.17
C ASP A 159 -4.31 -3.27 -33.97
N ARG A 160 -3.23 -3.84 -34.49
CA ARG A 160 -1.86 -3.33 -34.33
C ARG A 160 -1.60 -2.07 -35.16
N GLU A 161 -2.31 -1.92 -36.28
CA GLU A 161 -2.20 -0.74 -37.13
C GLU A 161 -2.89 0.44 -36.46
N ALA A 162 -4.12 0.25 -35.96
CA ALA A 162 -4.84 1.27 -35.20
C ALA A 162 -4.18 1.59 -33.85
N ALA A 163 -3.38 0.66 -33.29
CA ALA A 163 -2.60 0.87 -32.07
C ALA A 163 -1.25 1.57 -32.31
N ALA A 164 -0.82 1.77 -33.56
CA ALA A 164 0.46 2.38 -33.88
C ALA A 164 0.51 3.82 -33.35
N GLY A 165 1.55 4.14 -32.56
CA GLY A 165 1.67 5.46 -31.94
C GLY A 165 0.66 5.74 -30.83
N MET A 166 -0.13 4.75 -30.39
CA MET A 166 -1.12 4.89 -29.31
C MET A 166 -0.63 4.28 -27.99
N ARG A 167 -1.19 4.76 -26.88
CA ARG A 167 -1.03 4.22 -25.52
C ARG A 167 -2.36 4.25 -24.77
N LEU A 168 -2.46 3.56 -23.65
CA LEU A 168 -3.69 3.56 -22.83
C LEU A 168 -4.02 4.96 -22.29
N ASP A 169 -5.31 5.31 -22.33
CA ASP A 169 -5.86 6.56 -21.78
C ASP A 169 -6.20 6.43 -20.30
N ILE A 170 -5.17 6.14 -19.50
CA ILE A 170 -5.30 5.93 -18.06
C ILE A 170 -4.31 6.83 -17.30
N PRO A 171 -4.50 7.04 -15.98
CA PRO A 171 -3.58 7.84 -15.19
C PRO A 171 -2.14 7.34 -15.30
N ALA A 172 -1.18 8.28 -15.37
CA ALA A 172 0.23 7.94 -15.51
C ALA A 172 0.71 7.05 -14.34
N GLY A 173 1.55 6.05 -14.65
CA GLY A 173 2.04 5.08 -13.67
C GLY A 173 1.09 3.92 -13.36
N THR A 174 -0.16 3.96 -13.82
CA THR A 174 -1.12 2.85 -13.68
C THR A 174 -1.03 1.84 -14.82
N ALA A 175 -1.72 0.72 -14.68
CA ALA A 175 -1.80 -0.34 -15.68
C ALA A 175 -3.20 -0.98 -15.72
N LEU A 176 -3.55 -1.58 -16.86
CA LEU A 176 -4.70 -2.48 -16.98
C LEU A 176 -4.21 -3.93 -17.02
N SER A 177 -4.93 -4.81 -16.32
CA SER A 177 -4.76 -6.26 -16.44
C SER A 177 -5.75 -6.85 -17.44
N PHE A 178 -5.28 -7.88 -18.14
CA PHE A 178 -6.06 -8.71 -19.05
C PHE A 178 -5.86 -10.17 -18.63
N GLU A 179 -6.86 -10.73 -17.94
CA GLU A 179 -6.86 -12.15 -17.56
C GLU A 179 -6.91 -13.06 -18.81
N PRO A 180 -6.46 -14.33 -18.72
CA PRO A 180 -6.59 -15.29 -19.81
C PRO A 180 -8.02 -15.36 -20.36
N GLY A 181 -8.18 -15.18 -21.67
CA GLY A 181 -9.47 -15.20 -22.37
C GLY A 181 -10.29 -13.90 -22.25
N ALA A 182 -9.87 -12.92 -21.45
CA ALA A 182 -10.61 -11.68 -21.28
C ALA A 182 -10.61 -10.84 -22.56
N VAL A 183 -11.76 -10.25 -22.88
CA VAL A 183 -11.93 -9.25 -23.95
C VAL A 183 -12.36 -7.94 -23.30
N ARG A 184 -11.66 -6.85 -23.61
CA ARG A 184 -11.97 -5.53 -23.07
C ARG A 184 -11.86 -4.48 -24.15
N GLU A 185 -12.82 -3.56 -24.18
CA GLU A 185 -12.61 -2.28 -24.85
C GLU A 185 -11.78 -1.37 -23.94
N VAL A 186 -10.77 -0.73 -24.53
CA VAL A 186 -9.90 0.23 -23.84
C VAL A 186 -9.84 1.54 -24.61
N ASP A 187 -9.92 2.65 -23.88
CA ASP A 187 -9.68 3.97 -24.44
C ASP A 187 -8.17 4.19 -24.57
N VAL A 188 -7.76 4.76 -25.70
CA VAL A 188 -6.37 4.96 -26.08
C VAL A 188 -6.16 6.38 -26.59
N VAL A 189 -4.94 6.89 -26.43
CA VAL A 189 -4.55 8.24 -26.85
C VAL A 189 -3.23 8.20 -27.62
N THR A 190 -2.99 9.19 -28.46
CA THR A 190 -1.68 9.37 -29.11
C THR A 190 -0.55 9.48 -28.09
N ALA A 191 0.50 8.67 -28.26
CA ALA A 191 1.63 8.61 -27.34
C ALA A 191 2.42 9.93 -27.33
N ARG A 192 2.56 10.57 -28.50
CA ARG A 192 3.18 11.88 -28.66
C ARG A 192 2.12 12.98 -28.75
N HIS A 193 2.45 14.16 -28.25
CA HIS A 193 1.65 15.35 -28.48
C HIS A 193 2.00 15.86 -29.88
N GLU A 194 1.02 15.93 -30.77
CA GLU A 194 1.20 16.68 -32.02
C GLU A 194 0.98 18.15 -31.68
N GLU A 195 2.03 18.96 -31.73
CA GLU A 195 1.87 20.42 -31.70
C GLU A 195 1.12 20.80 -32.99
N ALA A 196 -0.03 21.45 -32.84
CA ALA A 196 -0.72 22.03 -33.97
C ALA A 196 0.18 23.13 -34.58
N SER A 197 0.72 22.87 -35.78
CA SER A 197 1.37 23.88 -36.63
C SER A 197 0.39 24.98 -37.05
#